data_AF-A0A2F0AFU0-F1
#
_entry.id   AF-A0A2F0AFU0-F1
#
_cell.length_a   1.000
_cell.length_b   1.000
_cell.length_c   1.000
_cell.angle_alpha   90.00
_cell.angle_beta   90.00
_cell.angle_gamma   90.00
#
_symmetry.space_group_name_H-M   'P 1'
#
loop_
_entity.id
_entity.type
_entity.pdbx_description
1 polymer ?
#
loop_
_entity_poly.entity_id
_entity_poly.type
_entity_poly.pdbx_seq_one_letter_code
_entity_poly.pdbx_strand_id
1 'polypeptide(L)'
;MALSASETKIELREILLKDRPQSLYDISSKGTVPVLKVNDNHIIDESLQIMIWAISQSKLNWISVSPEDQYKLININDTDFKFWLNRYKYSERFPEESFEYYQNKCKQILSSYDQILDCNKYFFSNNIQLADIAVFPLIRQCEHVDSNWFKNTFPNLNRWFHNIKSSDLFLSVMNKYDVWNQKDTGIILQFHSE
;
A
#
# COMPACT_ATOMS: atom_id res chain seq x y z
N MET A 1 -3.57 4.55 -5.56
CA MET A 1 -3.62 5.79 -4.76
C MET A 1 -2.60 6.82 -5.23
N ALA A 2 -1.29 6.62 -5.09
CA ALA A 2 -0.30 7.64 -5.52
C ALA A 2 -0.46 8.10 -6.97
N LEU A 3 -0.55 7.18 -7.94
CA LEU A 3 -0.81 7.48 -9.36
C LEU A 3 -2.12 8.26 -9.59
N SER A 4 -3.14 8.03 -8.76
CA SER A 4 -4.41 8.74 -8.86
C SER A 4 -4.34 10.14 -8.26
N ALA A 5 -3.69 10.29 -7.10
CA ALA A 5 -3.49 11.59 -6.48
C ALA A 5 -2.58 12.50 -7.30
N SER A 6 -1.64 11.92 -8.05
CA SER A 6 -0.77 12.65 -8.98
C SER A 6 -1.40 12.86 -10.36
N GLU A 7 -2.69 12.52 -10.53
CA GLU A 7 -3.43 12.64 -11.80
C GLU A 7 -2.68 12.02 -12.99
N THR A 8 -1.91 10.98 -12.74
CA THR A 8 -1.02 10.40 -13.74
C THR A 8 -1.84 9.53 -14.69
N LYS A 9 -1.92 9.95 -15.95
CA LYS A 9 -2.52 9.14 -17.01
C LYS A 9 -1.71 7.87 -17.21
N ILE A 10 -2.36 6.71 -17.13
CA ILE A 10 -1.71 5.40 -17.30
C ILE A 10 -2.49 4.50 -18.24
N GLU A 11 -1.80 3.54 -18.84
CA GLU A 11 -2.41 2.34 -19.42
C GLU A 11 -2.34 1.22 -18.38
N LEU A 12 -3.49 0.77 -17.90
CA LEU A 12 -3.60 -0.34 -16.97
C LEU A 12 -3.69 -1.67 -17.72
N ARG A 13 -2.85 -2.62 -17.33
CA ARG A 13 -2.87 -4.02 -17.77
C ARG A 13 -3.03 -4.93 -16.57
N GLU A 14 -4.28 -5.26 -16.24
CA GLU A 14 -4.61 -6.14 -15.12
C GLU A 14 -4.23 -7.59 -15.48
N ILE A 15 -3.56 -8.31 -14.59
CA ILE A 15 -3.09 -9.68 -14.85
C ILE A 15 -3.50 -10.64 -13.74
N LEU A 16 -3.57 -11.93 -14.06
CA LEU A 16 -3.73 -12.97 -13.05
C LEU A 16 -2.37 -13.39 -12.49
N LEU A 17 -2.19 -13.30 -11.16
CA LEU A 17 -0.91 -13.70 -10.53
C LEU A 17 -0.56 -15.18 -10.68
N LYS A 18 -1.57 -16.02 -10.91
CA LYS A 18 -1.43 -17.46 -11.19
C LYS A 18 -1.08 -17.77 -12.65
N ASP A 19 -1.27 -16.81 -13.55
CA ASP A 19 -1.08 -16.93 -15.00
C ASP A 19 -0.42 -15.65 -15.51
N ARG A 20 0.85 -15.46 -15.11
CA ARG A 20 1.60 -14.23 -15.38
C ARG A 20 2.02 -14.22 -16.86
N PRO A 21 1.68 -13.16 -17.62
CA PRO A 21 2.03 -13.09 -19.02
C PRO A 21 3.54 -12.89 -19.20
N GLN A 22 4.08 -13.41 -20.32
CA GLN A 22 5.50 -13.21 -20.67
C GLN A 22 5.87 -11.73 -20.72
N SER A 23 4.95 -10.88 -21.19
CA SER A 23 5.14 -9.43 -21.25
C SER A 23 5.45 -8.77 -19.90
N LEU A 24 5.10 -9.38 -18.76
CA LEU A 24 5.51 -8.90 -17.43
C LEU A 24 7.00 -9.18 -17.20
N TYR A 25 7.46 -10.38 -17.54
CA TYR A 25 8.86 -10.79 -17.36
C TYR A 25 9.79 -10.04 -18.31
N ASP A 26 9.30 -9.69 -19.50
CA ASP A 26 10.04 -8.91 -20.49
C ASP A 26 10.38 -7.50 -19.97
N ILE A 27 9.60 -6.96 -19.03
CA ILE A 27 9.82 -5.64 -18.44
C ILE A 27 10.39 -5.70 -17.00
N SER A 28 10.10 -6.76 -16.23
CA SER A 28 10.67 -6.96 -14.89
C SER A 28 10.97 -8.43 -14.66
N SER A 29 12.25 -8.72 -14.45
CA SER A 29 12.73 -10.08 -14.14
C SER A 29 12.18 -10.62 -12.82
N LYS A 30 11.72 -9.76 -11.90
CA LYS A 30 11.05 -10.16 -10.64
C LYS A 30 9.71 -10.84 -10.91
N GLY A 31 9.04 -10.46 -11.99
CA GLY A 31 7.72 -10.95 -12.35
C GLY A 31 6.65 -10.66 -11.29
N THR A 32 6.86 -9.68 -10.41
CA THR A 32 5.91 -9.28 -9.36
C THR A 32 5.27 -7.95 -9.71
N VAL A 33 3.99 -7.77 -9.35
CA VAL A 33 3.28 -6.51 -9.51
C VAL A 33 3.28 -5.72 -8.20
N PRO A 34 3.15 -4.38 -8.24
CA PRO A 34 3.05 -3.54 -9.44
C PRO A 34 4.37 -3.36 -10.19
N VAL A 35 4.28 -3.17 -11.51
CA VAL A 35 5.39 -2.71 -12.38
C VAL A 35 4.89 -1.53 -13.19
N LEU A 36 5.68 -0.47 -13.25
CA LEU A 36 5.40 0.71 -14.06
C LEU A 36 6.45 0.83 -15.17
N LYS A 37 6.00 0.71 -16.42
CA LYS A 37 6.81 1.07 -17.59
C LYS A 37 6.56 2.53 -17.93
N VAL A 38 7.52 3.41 -17.63
CA VAL A 38 7.44 4.84 -17.95
C VAL A 38 7.71 5.06 -19.44
N ASN A 39 8.73 4.36 -19.97
CA ASN A 39 9.06 4.25 -21.38
C ASN A 39 9.94 3.00 -21.59
N ASP A 40 10.41 2.76 -22.82
CA ASP A 40 11.20 1.56 -23.16
C ASP A 40 12.50 1.42 -22.36
N ASN A 41 13.06 2.52 -21.86
CA ASN A 41 14.34 2.53 -21.12
C ASN A 41 14.17 2.80 -19.62
N HIS A 42 12.94 3.00 -19.14
CA HIS A 42 12.68 3.35 -17.75
C HIS A 42 11.50 2.52 -17.21
N ILE A 43 11.86 1.51 -16.43
CA ILE A 43 10.94 0.59 -15.77
C ILE A 43 11.18 0.65 -14.27
N ILE A 44 10.09 0.72 -13.50
CA ILE A 44 10.11 0.78 -12.04
C ILE A 44 9.27 -0.38 -11.53
N ASP A 45 9.90 -1.32 -10.82
CA ASP A 45 9.27 -2.56 -10.34
C ASP A 45 9.25 -2.69 -8.81
N GLU A 46 9.36 -1.55 -8.11
CA GLU A 46 9.22 -1.43 -6.66
C GLU A 46 8.07 -0.49 -6.32
N SER A 47 7.12 -0.95 -5.50
CA SER A 47 5.89 -0.20 -5.21
C SER A 47 6.16 1.19 -4.61
N LEU A 48 7.11 1.29 -3.69
CA LEU A 48 7.51 2.57 -3.09
C LEU A 48 8.12 3.51 -4.14
N GLN A 49 8.94 3.00 -5.04
CA GLN A 49 9.55 3.80 -6.10
C GLN A 49 8.51 4.29 -7.11
N ILE A 50 7.51 3.46 -7.44
CA ILE A 50 6.35 3.88 -8.27
C ILE A 50 5.61 5.04 -7.58
N MET A 51 5.39 4.95 -6.27
CA MET A 51 4.73 6.02 -5.51
C MET A 51 5.54 7.32 -5.52
N ILE A 52 6.85 7.25 -5.28
CA ILE A 52 7.75 8.41 -5.31
C ILE A 52 7.79 9.03 -6.70
N TRP A 53 7.93 8.20 -7.75
CA TRP A 53 7.92 8.67 -9.14
C TRP A 53 6.61 9.39 -9.47
N ALA A 54 5.46 8.82 -9.08
CA ALA A 54 4.15 9.43 -9.32
C ALA A 54 4.05 10.80 -8.63
N ILE A 55 4.46 10.89 -7.36
CA ILE A 55 4.47 12.15 -6.60
C ILE A 55 5.38 13.17 -7.27
N SER A 56 6.56 12.78 -7.75
CA SER A 56 7.51 13.69 -8.39
C SER A 56 7.02 14.24 -9.74
N GLN A 57 6.02 13.63 -10.37
CA GLN A 57 5.36 14.16 -11.57
C GLN A 57 4.26 15.19 -11.27
N SER A 58 4.02 15.51 -9.99
CA SER A 58 2.88 16.31 -9.55
C SER A 58 3.30 17.44 -8.59
N LYS A 59 2.32 18.25 -8.15
CA LYS A 59 2.52 19.26 -7.11
C LYS A 59 2.27 18.73 -5.70
N LEU A 60 2.07 17.42 -5.53
CA LEU A 60 1.83 16.81 -4.23
C LEU A 60 3.04 17.01 -3.30
N ASN A 61 2.77 17.37 -2.05
CA ASN A 61 3.77 17.60 -1.02
C ASN A 61 3.85 16.45 0.00
N TRP A 62 3.45 15.23 -0.38
CA TRP A 62 3.35 14.08 0.51
C TRP A 62 4.67 13.60 1.12
N ILE A 63 5.81 14.07 0.59
CA ILE A 63 7.16 13.67 1.04
C ILE A 63 7.80 14.78 1.89
N SER A 64 7.32 16.03 1.83
CA SER A 64 8.07 17.16 2.38
C SER A 64 8.17 17.18 3.91
N VAL A 65 7.21 16.57 4.62
CA VAL A 65 7.16 16.56 6.08
C VAL A 65 7.90 15.35 6.62
N SER A 66 8.99 15.56 7.38
CA SER A 66 9.80 14.51 8.01
C SER A 66 10.16 13.32 7.09
N PRO A 67 10.71 13.55 5.88
CA PRO A 67 10.92 12.51 4.87
C PRO A 67 11.69 11.29 5.40
N GLU A 68 12.74 11.50 6.18
CA GLU A 68 13.54 10.40 6.74
C GLU A 68 12.71 9.48 7.64
N ASP A 69 11.84 10.06 8.48
CA ASP A 69 11.02 9.29 9.39
C ASP A 69 9.86 8.61 8.65
N GLN A 70 9.34 9.22 7.58
CA GLN A 70 8.41 8.53 6.66
C GLN A 70 9.05 7.27 6.09
N TYR A 71 10.27 7.37 5.55
CA TYR A 71 10.99 6.22 4.99
C TYR A 71 11.29 5.15 6.04
N LYS A 72 11.67 5.54 7.26
CA LYS A 72 11.87 4.59 8.36
C LYS A 72 10.59 3.83 8.69
N LEU A 73 9.45 4.54 8.80
CA LEU A 73 8.16 3.93 9.10
C LEU A 73 7.73 2.95 8.00
N ILE A 74 7.89 3.34 6.72
CA ILE A 74 7.61 2.48 5.56
C ILE A 74 8.51 1.24 5.57
N ASN A 75 9.80 1.40 5.86
CA ASN A 75 10.72 0.28 5.92
C ASN A 75 10.32 -0.73 7.01
N ILE A 76 9.98 -0.27 8.22
CA ILE A 76 9.49 -1.15 9.31
C ILE A 76 8.21 -1.88 8.88
N ASN A 77 7.31 -1.19 8.16
CA ASN A 77 6.09 -1.79 7.64
C ASN A 77 6.38 -2.90 6.62
N ASP A 78 7.29 -2.64 5.68
CA ASP A 78 7.58 -3.56 4.57
C ASP A 78 8.52 -4.70 4.94
N THR A 79 9.26 -4.59 6.06
CA THR A 79 10.10 -5.66 6.62
C THR A 79 9.40 -6.36 7.79
N ASP A 80 9.50 -5.81 8.99
CA ASP A 80 9.22 -6.51 10.25
C ASP A 80 7.72 -6.74 10.40
N PHE A 81 6.91 -5.71 10.11
CA PHE A 81 5.46 -5.84 10.20
C PHE A 81 4.93 -6.83 9.18
N LYS A 82 5.35 -6.74 7.91
CA LYS A 82 4.99 -7.69 6.86
C LYS A 82 5.33 -9.13 7.23
N PHE A 83 6.51 -9.35 7.81
CA PHE A 83 6.97 -10.67 8.25
C PHE A 83 6.04 -11.27 9.32
N TRP A 84 5.65 -10.48 10.33
CA TRP A 84 4.75 -10.93 11.39
C TRP A 84 3.31 -11.04 10.93
N LEU A 85 2.83 -10.09 10.11
CA LEU A 85 1.49 -10.09 9.54
C LEU A 85 1.24 -11.34 8.71
N ASN A 86 2.21 -11.80 7.92
CA ASN A 86 2.07 -13.03 7.14
C ASN A 86 1.88 -14.27 8.04
N ARG A 87 2.57 -14.34 9.18
CA ARG A 87 2.40 -15.44 10.15
C ARG A 87 1.11 -15.34 10.94
N TYR A 88 0.70 -14.12 11.27
CA TYR A 88 -0.57 -13.85 11.92
C TYR A 88 -1.75 -14.27 11.02
N LYS A 89 -1.72 -13.87 9.74
CA LYS A 89 -2.78 -14.14 8.77
C LYS A 89 -2.88 -15.60 8.36
N TYR A 90 -1.76 -16.31 8.30
CA TYR A 90 -1.68 -17.70 7.86
C TYR A 90 -1.09 -18.60 8.94
N SER A 91 -1.51 -18.39 10.20
CA SER A 91 -0.95 -19.08 11.37
C SER A 91 -1.00 -20.60 11.26
N GLU A 92 -1.97 -21.16 10.52
CA GLU A 92 -2.07 -22.59 10.23
C GLU A 92 -0.89 -23.15 9.43
N ARG A 93 -0.12 -22.29 8.75
CA ARG A 93 1.11 -22.65 8.01
C ARG A 93 2.37 -22.53 8.85
N PHE A 94 2.26 -21.99 10.07
CA PHE A 94 3.36 -21.75 11.00
C PHE A 94 3.00 -22.31 12.40
N PRO A 95 3.00 -23.64 12.57
CA PRO A 95 2.56 -24.29 13.80
C PRO A 95 3.57 -24.15 14.96
N GLU A 96 4.70 -23.46 14.75
CA GLU A 96 5.74 -23.28 15.76
C GLU A 96 5.27 -22.42 16.93
N GLU A 97 4.33 -21.49 16.71
CA GLU A 97 3.79 -20.60 17.74
C GLU A 97 2.26 -20.44 17.58
N SER A 98 1.60 -19.88 18.60
CA SER A 98 0.15 -19.69 18.56
C SER A 98 -0.28 -18.49 17.71
N PHE A 99 -1.56 -18.46 17.34
CA PHE A 99 -2.18 -17.31 16.68
C PHE A 99 -2.01 -16.03 17.50
N GLU A 100 -2.21 -16.09 18.82
CA GLU A 100 -2.06 -14.98 19.76
C GLU A 100 -0.60 -14.51 19.87
N TYR A 101 0.36 -15.42 19.73
CA TYR A 101 1.78 -15.05 19.70
C TYR A 101 2.06 -14.14 18.49
N TYR A 102 1.66 -14.56 17.29
CA TYR A 102 1.85 -13.75 16.08
C TYR A 102 1.05 -12.44 16.11
N GLN A 103 -0.18 -12.47 16.63
CA GLN A 103 -0.99 -11.28 16.87
C GLN A 103 -0.26 -10.28 17.79
N ASN A 104 0.36 -10.78 18.87
CA ASN A 104 1.13 -9.94 19.79
C ASN A 104 2.39 -9.36 19.15
N LYS A 105 3.04 -10.05 18.20
CA LYS A 105 4.16 -9.47 17.43
C LYS A 105 3.71 -8.33 16.54
N CYS A 106 2.56 -8.46 15.87
CA CYS A 106 1.95 -7.34 15.15
C CYS A 106 1.60 -6.20 16.11
N LYS A 107 1.05 -6.51 17.29
CA LYS A 107 0.69 -5.52 18.31
C LYS A 107 1.86 -4.63 18.71
N GLN A 108 3.03 -5.21 18.96
CA GLN A 108 4.22 -4.46 19.37
C GLN A 108 4.59 -3.35 18.38
N ILE A 109 4.48 -3.62 17.08
CA ILE A 109 4.75 -2.64 16.03
C ILE A 109 3.60 -1.63 15.95
N LEU A 110 2.36 -2.11 15.84
CA LEU A 110 1.19 -1.25 15.65
C LEU A 110 0.90 -0.32 16.84
N SER A 111 1.31 -0.68 18.05
CA SER A 111 1.23 0.21 19.21
C SER A 111 2.03 1.50 19.00
N SER A 112 3.20 1.43 18.34
CA SER A 112 3.97 2.64 18.00
C SER A 112 3.24 3.52 16.98
N TYR A 113 2.53 2.90 16.02
CA TYR A 113 1.78 3.62 15.00
C TYR A 113 0.57 4.32 15.61
N ASP A 114 -0.15 3.62 16.49
CA ASP A 114 -1.29 4.18 17.23
C ASP A 114 -0.89 5.38 18.10
N GLN A 115 0.28 5.31 18.74
CA GLN A 115 0.84 6.41 19.53
C GLN A 115 1.16 7.65 18.68
N ILE A 116 1.76 7.48 17.50
CA ILE A 116 2.04 8.61 16.58
C ILE A 116 0.73 9.32 16.18
N LEU A 117 -0.33 8.54 16.00
CA LEU A 117 -1.65 9.02 15.57
C LEU A 117 -2.49 9.58 16.72
N ASP A 118 -2.01 9.55 17.97
CA ASP A 118 -2.70 10.18 19.09
C ASP A 118 -2.75 11.71 18.93
N CYS A 119 -1.65 12.28 18.45
CA CYS A 119 -1.48 13.73 18.31
C CYS A 119 -1.82 14.27 16.91
N ASN A 120 -1.96 13.40 15.90
CA ASN A 120 -2.09 13.81 14.50
C ASN A 120 -3.23 13.07 13.78
N LYS A 121 -3.81 13.71 12.76
CA LYS A 121 -4.80 13.05 11.88
C LYS A 121 -4.17 11.94 11.02
N TYR A 122 -2.93 12.14 10.59
CA TYR A 122 -2.11 11.25 9.78
C TYR A 122 -0.70 11.13 10.39
N PHE A 123 0.14 10.20 9.93
CA PHE A 123 1.38 9.86 10.66
C PHE A 123 2.32 11.05 10.94
N PHE A 124 2.43 12.01 10.01
CA PHE A 124 3.40 13.10 10.14
C PHE A 124 2.78 14.49 10.07
N SER A 125 1.48 14.61 9.79
CA SER A 125 0.80 15.90 9.73
C SER A 125 -0.73 15.75 9.82
N ASN A 126 -1.45 16.86 9.69
CA ASN A 126 -2.92 16.83 9.53
C ASN A 126 -3.38 16.55 8.09
N ASN A 127 -2.45 16.41 7.14
CA ASN A 127 -2.69 16.03 5.75
C ASN A 127 -2.04 14.68 5.43
N ILE A 128 -2.58 13.97 4.44
CA ILE A 128 -2.02 12.70 3.95
C ILE A 128 -0.55 12.91 3.53
N GLN A 129 0.31 11.97 3.92
CA GLN A 129 1.70 11.89 3.51
C GLN A 129 1.98 10.55 2.80
N LEU A 130 3.20 10.39 2.27
CA LEU A 130 3.63 9.18 1.58
C LEU A 130 3.48 7.95 2.47
N ALA A 131 3.91 8.06 3.73
CA ALA A 131 3.84 7.00 4.72
C ALA A 131 2.42 6.47 4.91
N ASP A 132 1.40 7.34 4.96
CA ASP A 132 0.01 6.93 5.14
C ASP A 132 -0.45 6.00 4.01
N ILE A 133 -0.16 6.37 2.77
CA ILE A 133 -0.57 5.60 1.59
C ILE A 133 0.27 4.33 1.43
N ALA A 134 1.54 4.36 1.82
CA ALA A 134 2.46 3.24 1.65
C ALA A 134 2.18 2.10 2.64
N VAL A 135 1.85 2.42 3.91
CA VAL A 135 1.59 1.38 4.92
C VAL A 135 0.15 0.85 4.90
N PHE A 136 -0.80 1.66 4.40
CA PHE A 136 -2.22 1.32 4.38
C PHE A 136 -2.57 -0.09 3.87
N PRO A 137 -1.96 -0.63 2.80
CA PRO A 137 -2.27 -1.98 2.32
C PRO A 137 -2.01 -3.09 3.34
N LEU A 138 -0.94 -2.99 4.14
CA LEU A 138 -0.64 -4.00 5.16
C LEU A 138 -1.49 -3.80 6.41
N ILE A 139 -1.74 -2.56 6.82
CA ILE A 139 -2.66 -2.27 7.93
C ILE A 139 -4.06 -2.77 7.63
N ARG A 140 -4.57 -2.53 6.41
CA ARG A 140 -5.86 -3.05 5.93
C ARG A 140 -5.90 -4.57 5.95
N GLN A 141 -4.81 -5.26 5.62
CA GLN A 141 -4.75 -6.71 5.74
C GLN A 141 -4.82 -7.18 7.19
N CYS A 142 -4.14 -6.50 8.11
CA CYS A 142 -4.17 -6.81 9.53
C CYS A 142 -5.56 -6.61 10.15
N GLU A 143 -6.22 -5.49 9.82
CA GLU A 143 -7.59 -5.20 10.26
C GLU A 143 -8.60 -6.26 9.79
N HIS A 144 -8.41 -6.80 8.58
CA HIS A 144 -9.27 -7.87 8.06
C HIS A 144 -9.07 -9.25 8.73
N VAL A 145 -7.98 -9.48 9.47
CA VAL A 145 -7.79 -10.75 10.19
C VAL A 145 -8.68 -10.80 11.43
N ASP A 146 -8.67 -9.74 12.24
CA ASP A 146 -9.55 -9.57 13.40
C ASP A 146 -9.85 -8.08 13.63
N SER A 147 -10.99 -7.64 13.08
CA SER A 147 -11.44 -6.25 13.14
C SER A 147 -11.77 -5.79 14.55
N ASN A 148 -12.35 -6.67 15.38
CA ASN A 148 -12.74 -6.34 16.75
C ASN A 148 -11.50 -6.13 17.62
N TRP A 149 -10.52 -7.03 17.53
CA TRP A 149 -9.24 -6.86 18.21
C TRP A 149 -8.53 -5.58 17.75
N PHE A 150 -8.45 -5.34 16.44
CA PHE A 150 -7.76 -4.18 15.88
C PHE A 150 -8.38 -2.87 16.40
N LYS A 151 -9.70 -2.73 16.30
CA LYS A 151 -10.45 -1.55 16.76
C LYS A 151 -10.26 -1.29 18.25
N ASN A 152 -10.32 -2.34 19.08
CA ASN A 152 -10.23 -2.20 20.53
C ASN A 152 -8.78 -1.95 21.01
N THR A 153 -7.79 -2.42 20.26
CA THR A 153 -6.37 -2.32 20.64
C THR A 153 -5.71 -1.05 20.13
N PHE A 154 -6.10 -0.55 18.95
CA PHE A 154 -5.49 0.61 18.30
C PHE A 154 -6.55 1.64 17.90
N PRO A 155 -7.16 2.37 18.85
CA PRO A 155 -8.27 3.28 18.55
C PRO A 155 -7.88 4.42 17.61
N ASN A 156 -6.68 4.97 17.71
CA ASN A 156 -6.19 6.07 16.87
C ASN A 156 -5.84 5.57 15.46
N LEU A 157 -5.20 4.42 15.36
CA LEU A 157 -4.91 3.76 14.09
C LEU A 157 -6.21 3.31 13.39
N ASN A 158 -7.22 2.87 14.15
CA ASN A 158 -8.53 2.54 13.60
C ASN A 158 -9.24 3.79 13.05
N ARG A 159 -9.17 4.93 13.75
CA ARG A 159 -9.65 6.22 13.24
C ARG A 159 -8.96 6.59 11.92
N TRP A 160 -7.63 6.52 11.89
CA TRP A 160 -6.83 6.77 10.69
C TRP A 160 -7.20 5.84 9.53
N PHE A 161 -7.37 4.55 9.81
CA PHE A 161 -7.76 3.54 8.82
C PHE A 161 -9.09 3.88 8.16
N HIS A 162 -10.10 4.24 8.97
CA HIS A 162 -11.40 4.62 8.44
C HIS A 162 -11.35 5.93 7.64
N ASN A 163 -10.58 6.93 8.09
CA ASN A 163 -10.41 8.18 7.35
C ASN A 163 -9.86 7.93 5.93
N ILE A 164 -8.88 7.04 5.77
CA ILE A 164 -8.35 6.70 4.44
C ILE A 164 -9.35 5.84 3.66
N LYS A 165 -9.92 4.81 4.29
CA LYS A 165 -10.86 3.87 3.64
C LYS A 165 -12.14 4.56 3.12
N SER A 166 -12.55 5.66 3.74
CA SER A 166 -13.71 6.46 3.30
C SER A 166 -13.33 7.68 2.45
N SER A 167 -12.05 7.90 2.14
CA SER A 167 -11.62 9.04 1.33
C SER A 167 -11.95 8.84 -0.15
N ASP A 168 -12.24 9.92 -0.87
CA ASP A 168 -12.49 9.90 -2.31
C ASP A 168 -11.31 9.31 -3.08
N LEU A 169 -10.09 9.60 -2.63
CA LEU A 169 -8.86 9.03 -3.19
C LEU A 169 -8.81 7.49 -3.10
N PHE A 170 -9.25 6.92 -1.98
CA PHE A 170 -9.31 5.47 -1.85
C PHE A 170 -10.43 4.90 -2.71
N LEU A 171 -11.62 5.49 -2.64
CA LEU A 171 -12.79 5.02 -3.38
C LEU A 171 -12.57 5.06 -4.90
N SER A 172 -11.90 6.09 -5.42
CA SER A 172 -11.63 6.24 -6.86
C SER A 172 -10.75 5.14 -7.45
N VAL A 173 -9.95 4.46 -6.64
CA VAL A 173 -9.00 3.42 -7.10
C VAL A 173 -9.46 1.99 -6.79
N MET A 174 -10.67 1.81 -6.24
CA MET A 174 -11.20 0.48 -5.87
C MET A 174 -12.01 -0.21 -6.98
N ASN A 175 -12.03 0.38 -8.18
CA ASN A 175 -12.64 -0.24 -9.36
C ASN A 175 -11.98 -1.58 -9.68
N LYS A 176 -12.80 -2.57 -10.05
CA LYS A 176 -12.33 -3.87 -10.56
C LYS A 176 -12.19 -3.77 -12.07
N TYR A 177 -11.10 -4.30 -12.59
CA TYR A 177 -10.83 -4.35 -14.02
C TYR A 177 -10.79 -5.81 -14.47
N ASP A 178 -11.27 -6.07 -15.68
CA ASP A 178 -11.13 -7.38 -16.30
C ASP A 178 -9.65 -7.66 -16.60
N VAL A 179 -9.29 -8.94 -16.59
CA VAL A 179 -7.94 -9.38 -16.92
C VAL A 179 -7.64 -8.95 -18.36
N TRP A 180 -6.53 -8.25 -18.53
CA TRP A 180 -6.08 -7.76 -19.82
C TRP A 180 -5.72 -8.93 -20.75
N ASN A 181 -6.26 -8.89 -21.96
CA ASN A 181 -5.89 -9.79 -23.03
C ASN A 181 -4.67 -9.24 -23.76
N GLN A 182 -3.59 -10.03 -23.84
CA GLN A 182 -2.30 -9.61 -24.41
C GLN A 182 -2.36 -9.13 -25.87
N LYS A 183 -3.45 -9.44 -26.60
CA LYS A 183 -3.68 -8.99 -27.98
C LYS A 183 -4.29 -7.59 -28.08
N ASP A 184 -4.82 -7.07 -26.97
CA ASP A 184 -5.53 -5.80 -26.92
C ASP A 184 -4.66 -4.71 -26.30
N THR A 185 -5.01 -3.44 -26.52
CA THR A 185 -4.46 -2.32 -25.74
C THR A 185 -5.00 -2.37 -24.31
N GLY A 186 -4.19 -1.98 -23.33
CA GLY A 186 -4.67 -1.83 -21.95
C GLY A 186 -5.69 -0.70 -21.81
N ILE A 187 -6.29 -0.62 -20.62
CA ILE A 187 -7.32 0.39 -20.33
C ILE A 187 -6.63 1.70 -20.00
N ILE A 188 -6.95 2.77 -20.72
CA ILE A 188 -6.46 4.11 -20.38
C ILE A 188 -7.23 4.64 -19.18
N LEU A 189 -6.52 4.85 -18.08
CA LEU A 189 -7.05 5.50 -16.89
C LEU A 189 -6.56 6.94 -16.85
N GLN A 190 -7.52 7.85 -16.73
CA GLN A 190 -7.29 9.24 -16.42
C GLN A 190 -7.96 9.53 -15.09
N PHE A 191 -7.15 9.86 -14.09
CA PHE A 191 -7.65 10.22 -12.78
C PHE A 191 -8.02 11.69 -12.80
N HIS A 192 -9.24 12.01 -12.39
CA HIS A 192 -9.68 13.38 -12.17
C HIS A 192 -9.86 13.55 -10.66
N SER A 193 -9.22 14.57 -10.09
CA SER A 193 -9.68 15.08 -8.80
C SER A 193 -10.87 16.01 -9.09
N GLU A 194 -12.00 15.78 -8.42
CA GLU A 194 -13.12 16.74 -8.38
C GLU A 194 -12.76 17.96 -7.53
#